data_AF-A5DBR5-F1
#
_entry.id   AF-A5DBR5-F1
#
_cell.length_a   1.000
_cell.length_b   1.000
_cell.length_c   1.000
_cell.angle_alpha   90.00
_cell.angle_beta   90.00
_cell.angle_gamma   90.00
#
_symmetry.space_group_name_H-M   'P 1'
#
loop_
_entity.id
_entity.type
_entity.pdbx_description
1 polymer ?
#
loop_
_entity_poly.entity_id
_entity_poly.type
_entity_poly.pdbx_seq_one_letter_code
_entity_poly.pdbx_strand_id
1 'polypeptide(L)'
;MELPLLNSSLFARAPPSSIVNFTLDQLNADIDAQKPLSSLIDLTYHLLQDPSVGSENKLKLWKIRLTLLLFGNMLPVAKREAVNLNNALYDSENQSITETNTPKVNPLPKNNNGLIDHELLVLILRLKSTPNMNLVNEFYKLSYQLRLRSSSADRETLLWRLSRISFDVVVVLVVNKAYSTLVNLLGSILHELKLTKKGDHYTKHASNVTLLWIIAGCLLKLSTTKGSTYLDEITKVYGTYYDGLLDSTKEALSMVLSEVAPLIQNSKPPLEDHQYDVSLEQLGRFIQDGSITSRTICSLLGIWDLQYCYRFQLKDAKLVADEIKGGMNNSINLAERKVEKMWSSNYSRVYGLE
;
A
#
# COMPACT_ATOMS: atom_id res chain seq x y z
N MET A 1 -21.22 -12.87 -17.20
CA MET A 1 -20.90 -11.57 -17.79
C MET A 1 -19.40 -11.52 -17.97
N GLU A 2 -18.91 -11.49 -19.21
CA GLU A 2 -17.47 -11.39 -19.46
C GLU A 2 -17.01 -9.94 -19.23
N LEU A 3 -15.94 -9.77 -18.46
CA LEU A 3 -15.34 -8.45 -18.26
C LEU A 3 -14.50 -8.08 -19.50
N PRO A 4 -14.43 -6.80 -19.90
CA PRO A 4 -13.71 -6.34 -21.09
C PRO A 4 -12.18 -6.30 -20.88
N LEU A 5 -11.60 -7.38 -20.33
CA LEU A 5 -10.20 -7.46 -19.90
C LEU A 5 -9.22 -7.87 -21.00
N LEU A 6 -9.73 -8.23 -22.19
CA LEU A 6 -8.94 -8.64 -23.36
C LEU A 6 -8.48 -7.45 -24.23
N ASN A 7 -9.00 -6.24 -24.01
CA ASN A 7 -8.77 -5.12 -24.93
C ASN A 7 -7.31 -4.64 -24.88
N SER A 8 -6.65 -4.61 -26.04
CA SER A 8 -5.26 -4.13 -26.17
C SER A 8 -5.11 -2.65 -25.78
N SER A 9 -6.18 -1.86 -25.84
CA SER A 9 -6.19 -0.46 -25.39
C SER A 9 -6.01 -0.30 -23.89
N LEU A 10 -6.12 -1.38 -23.10
CA LEU A 10 -5.85 -1.35 -21.66
C LEU A 10 -4.37 -1.18 -21.36
N PHE A 11 -3.50 -1.64 -22.26
CA PHE A 11 -2.06 -1.69 -22.05
C PHE A 11 -1.41 -0.39 -22.53
N ALA A 12 -0.55 0.17 -21.70
CA ALA A 12 0.23 1.35 -22.05
C ALA A 12 1.50 1.00 -22.83
N ARG A 13 1.92 -0.28 -22.75
CA ARG A 13 3.07 -0.83 -23.46
C ARG A 13 2.73 -2.24 -23.98
N ALA A 14 2.93 -2.45 -25.27
CA ALA A 14 2.93 -3.79 -25.87
C ALA A 14 4.36 -4.37 -25.83
N PRO A 15 4.51 -5.67 -25.54
CA PRO A 15 5.80 -6.35 -25.61
C PRO A 15 6.28 -6.47 -27.07
N PRO A 16 7.60 -6.60 -27.30
CA PRO A 16 8.12 -7.02 -28.60
C PRO A 16 7.63 -8.44 -28.93
N SER A 17 7.36 -8.70 -30.22
CA SER A 17 6.53 -9.79 -30.77
C SER A 17 6.99 -11.24 -30.57
N SER A 18 7.80 -11.56 -29.55
CA SER A 18 8.68 -12.73 -29.55
C SER A 18 8.37 -13.84 -28.54
N ILE A 19 7.28 -13.78 -27.76
CA ILE A 19 6.97 -14.85 -26.80
C ILE A 19 6.13 -15.93 -27.49
N VAL A 20 6.80 -17.05 -27.83
CA VAL A 20 6.21 -18.20 -28.54
C VAL A 20 5.39 -19.10 -27.60
N ASN A 21 5.75 -19.17 -26.31
CA ASN A 21 5.05 -19.96 -25.29
C ASN A 21 4.74 -19.11 -24.06
N PHE A 22 3.46 -19.00 -23.69
CA PHE A 22 3.01 -18.30 -22.49
C PHE A 22 1.97 -19.16 -21.75
N THR A 23 2.33 -19.64 -20.55
CA THR A 23 1.42 -20.40 -19.67
C THR A 23 1.56 -19.91 -18.23
N LEU A 24 0.56 -20.20 -17.39
CA LEU A 24 0.63 -19.89 -15.96
C LEU A 24 1.77 -20.65 -15.26
N ASP A 25 2.10 -21.84 -15.74
CA ASP A 25 3.23 -22.62 -15.20
C ASP A 25 4.56 -21.99 -15.60
N GLN A 26 4.67 -21.46 -16.81
CA GLN A 26 5.83 -20.69 -17.25
C GLN A 26 6.02 -19.43 -16.40
N LEU A 27 4.94 -18.73 -16.07
CA LEU A 27 5.00 -17.57 -15.18
C LEU A 27 5.56 -17.94 -13.81
N ASN A 28 5.10 -19.05 -13.24
CA ASN A 28 5.62 -19.55 -11.97
C ASN A 28 7.10 -19.93 -12.03
N ALA A 29 7.50 -20.65 -13.08
CA ALA A 29 8.89 -21.04 -13.29
C ALA A 29 9.81 -19.83 -13.49
N ASP A 30 9.34 -18.81 -14.20
CA ASP A 30 10.10 -17.59 -14.47
C ASP A 30 10.28 -16.73 -13.21
N ILE A 31 9.28 -16.71 -12.32
CA ILE A 31 9.40 -16.07 -11.00
C ILE A 31 10.42 -16.82 -10.13
N ASP A 32 10.36 -18.16 -10.10
CA ASP A 32 11.31 -18.98 -9.31
C ASP A 32 12.74 -18.83 -9.82
N ALA A 33 12.90 -18.76 -11.15
CA ALA A 33 14.19 -18.51 -11.81
C ALA A 33 14.66 -17.05 -11.70
N GLN A 34 13.91 -16.17 -11.01
CA GLN A 34 14.21 -14.75 -10.84
C GLN A 34 14.52 -14.04 -12.17
N LYS A 35 13.75 -14.36 -13.22
CA LYS A 35 13.92 -13.70 -14.51
C LYS A 35 13.70 -12.19 -14.40
N PRO A 36 14.28 -11.39 -15.33
CA PRO A 36 14.09 -9.94 -15.34
C PRO A 36 12.61 -9.55 -15.29
N LEU A 37 12.29 -8.53 -14.49
CA LEU A 37 10.91 -8.03 -14.31
C LEU A 37 10.23 -7.69 -15.65
N SER A 38 10.99 -7.16 -16.62
CA SER A 38 10.48 -6.88 -17.97
C SER A 38 9.91 -8.13 -18.65
N SER A 39 10.58 -9.27 -18.51
CA SER A 39 10.12 -10.53 -19.10
C SER A 39 8.85 -11.05 -18.43
N LEU A 40 8.75 -10.90 -17.10
CA LEU A 40 7.53 -11.25 -16.35
C LEU A 40 6.36 -10.34 -16.74
N ILE A 41 6.61 -9.03 -16.89
CA ILE A 41 5.60 -8.05 -17.36
C ILE A 41 5.13 -8.43 -18.77
N ASP A 42 6.05 -8.74 -19.69
CA ASP A 42 5.69 -9.14 -21.05
C ASP A 42 4.89 -10.46 -21.05
N LEU A 43 5.24 -11.43 -20.21
CA LEU A 43 4.49 -12.68 -20.07
C LEU A 43 3.06 -12.45 -19.54
N THR A 44 2.86 -11.54 -18.58
CA THR A 44 1.50 -11.19 -18.11
C THR A 44 0.64 -10.57 -19.21
N TYR A 45 1.23 -9.82 -20.14
CA TYR A 45 0.50 -9.27 -21.30
C TYR A 45 -0.10 -10.40 -22.13
N HIS A 46 0.70 -11.40 -22.51
CA HIS A 46 0.22 -12.51 -23.34
C HIS A 46 -0.83 -13.36 -22.61
N LEU A 47 -0.64 -13.64 -21.32
CA LEU A 47 -1.62 -14.36 -20.51
C LEU A 47 -2.95 -13.60 -20.36
N LEU A 48 -2.91 -12.26 -20.30
CA LEU A 48 -4.12 -11.43 -20.26
C LEU A 48 -4.85 -11.38 -21.61
N GLN A 49 -4.13 -11.60 -22.72
CA GLN A 49 -4.71 -11.69 -24.07
C GLN A 49 -5.26 -13.09 -24.39
N ASP A 50 -4.95 -14.09 -23.57
CA ASP A 50 -5.42 -15.46 -23.77
C ASP A 50 -6.95 -15.56 -23.50
N PRO A 51 -7.77 -15.96 -24.49
CA PRO A 51 -9.20 -16.15 -24.29
C PRO A 51 -9.52 -17.31 -23.34
N SER A 52 -8.62 -18.28 -23.16
CA SER A 52 -8.82 -19.43 -22.26
C SER A 52 -8.77 -19.04 -20.78
N VAL A 53 -8.16 -17.89 -20.45
CA VAL A 53 -8.08 -17.39 -19.07
C VAL A 53 -9.37 -16.67 -18.70
N GLY A 54 -10.10 -17.24 -17.74
CA GLY A 54 -11.35 -16.67 -17.22
C GLY A 54 -11.17 -15.31 -16.53
N SER A 55 -12.27 -14.57 -16.39
CA SER A 55 -12.27 -13.19 -15.88
C SER A 55 -11.65 -13.05 -14.47
N GLU A 56 -11.91 -14.00 -13.56
CA GLU A 56 -11.32 -13.97 -12.21
C GLU A 56 -9.78 -14.09 -12.26
N ASN A 57 -9.25 -15.03 -13.04
CA ASN A 57 -7.81 -15.20 -13.20
C ASN A 57 -7.18 -13.99 -13.93
N LYS A 58 -7.91 -13.35 -14.86
CA LYS A 58 -7.47 -12.09 -15.48
C LYS A 58 -7.36 -10.95 -14.48
N LEU A 59 -8.28 -10.83 -13.51
CA LEU A 59 -8.16 -9.84 -12.44
C LEU A 59 -6.93 -10.09 -11.56
N LYS A 60 -6.63 -11.35 -11.22
CA LYS A 60 -5.40 -11.70 -10.51
C LYS A 60 -4.14 -11.40 -11.32
N LEU A 61 -4.14 -11.71 -12.62
CA LEU A 61 -3.06 -11.35 -13.54
C LEU A 61 -2.88 -9.84 -13.64
N TRP A 62 -3.96 -9.05 -13.65
CA TRP A 62 -3.87 -7.58 -13.60
C TRP A 62 -3.23 -7.09 -12.30
N LYS A 63 -3.59 -7.67 -11.15
CA LYS A 63 -2.94 -7.37 -9.86
C LYS A 63 -1.44 -7.68 -9.92
N ILE A 64 -1.06 -8.85 -10.43
CA ILE A 64 0.33 -9.24 -10.64
C ILE A 64 1.05 -8.25 -11.55
N ARG A 65 0.47 -7.93 -12.71
CA ARG A 65 1.06 -7.02 -13.70
C ARG A 65 1.32 -5.64 -13.14
N LEU A 66 0.32 -5.03 -12.49
CA LEU A 66 0.46 -3.70 -11.89
C LEU A 66 1.53 -3.69 -10.79
N THR A 67 1.61 -4.76 -10.00
CA THR A 67 2.63 -4.94 -8.97
C THR A 67 4.03 -5.08 -9.57
N LEU A 68 4.20 -5.88 -10.62
CA LEU A 68 5.47 -6.01 -11.33
C LEU A 68 5.91 -4.69 -11.98
N LEU A 69 4.99 -3.91 -12.53
CA LEU A 69 5.29 -2.58 -13.08
C LEU A 69 5.79 -1.61 -11.98
N LEU A 70 5.22 -1.68 -10.77
CA LEU A 70 5.72 -0.94 -9.62
C LEU A 70 7.15 -1.37 -9.25
N PHE A 71 7.44 -2.67 -9.21
CA PHE A 71 8.80 -3.18 -8.94
C PHE A 71 9.79 -2.83 -10.05
N GLY A 72 9.32 -2.72 -11.30
CA GLY A 72 10.13 -2.43 -12.47
C GLY A 72 10.52 -0.96 -12.67
N ASN A 73 10.26 -0.06 -11.71
CA ASN A 73 10.41 1.41 -11.88
C ASN A 73 9.55 1.96 -13.04
N MET A 74 8.43 1.31 -13.36
CA MET A 74 7.56 1.70 -14.47
C MET A 74 6.28 2.40 -13.98
N LEU A 75 6.40 3.25 -12.95
CA LEU A 75 5.26 3.91 -12.31
C LEU A 75 4.33 4.65 -13.30
N PRO A 76 4.83 5.44 -14.29
CA PRO A 76 3.95 6.10 -15.25
C PRO A 76 3.11 5.12 -16.08
N VAL A 77 3.69 3.95 -16.42
CA VAL A 77 3.00 2.88 -17.15
C VAL A 77 1.95 2.23 -16.25
N ALA A 78 2.31 1.90 -15.00
CA ALA A 78 1.39 1.34 -14.01
C ALA A 78 0.17 2.25 -13.77
N LYS A 79 0.39 3.57 -13.63
CA LYS A 79 -0.70 4.55 -13.46
C LYS A 79 -1.63 4.58 -14.66
N ARG A 80 -1.08 4.61 -15.88
CA ARG A 80 -1.88 4.64 -17.12
C ARG A 80 -2.71 3.36 -17.28
N GLU A 81 -2.11 2.19 -17.06
CA GLU A 81 -2.82 0.91 -17.14
C GLU A 81 -3.88 0.76 -16.05
N ALA A 82 -3.62 1.25 -14.83
CA ALA A 82 -4.62 1.26 -13.75
C ALA A 82 -5.82 2.16 -14.07
N VAL A 83 -5.61 3.33 -14.69
CA VAL A 83 -6.71 4.18 -15.18
C VAL A 83 -7.53 3.46 -16.25
N ASN A 84 -6.86 2.86 -17.24
CA ASN A 84 -7.53 2.14 -18.31
C ASN A 84 -8.34 0.95 -17.77
N LEU A 85 -7.75 0.14 -16.89
CA LEU A 85 -8.41 -0.98 -16.23
C LEU A 85 -9.61 -0.52 -15.39
N ASN A 86 -9.45 0.54 -14.59
CA ASN A 86 -10.55 1.11 -13.81
C ASN A 86 -11.72 1.52 -14.70
N ASN A 87 -11.43 2.22 -15.80
CA ASN A 87 -12.45 2.72 -16.71
C ASN A 87 -13.20 1.55 -17.37
N ALA A 88 -12.48 0.56 -17.88
CA ALA A 88 -13.09 -0.62 -18.50
C ALA A 88 -13.96 -1.43 -17.52
N LEU A 89 -13.52 -1.57 -16.27
CA LEU A 89 -14.31 -2.21 -15.23
C LEU A 89 -15.56 -1.39 -14.89
N TYR A 90 -15.41 -0.07 -14.72
CA TYR A 90 -16.54 0.83 -14.45
C TYR A 90 -17.58 0.79 -15.58
N ASP A 91 -17.14 0.89 -16.83
CA ASP A 91 -18.02 0.93 -18.00
C ASP A 91 -18.76 -0.40 -18.17
N SER A 92 -18.12 -1.53 -17.83
CA SER A 92 -18.76 -2.85 -17.85
C SER A 92 -19.94 -2.96 -16.87
N GLU A 93 -19.91 -2.22 -15.76
CA GLU A 93 -21.00 -2.17 -14.77
C GLU A 93 -22.06 -1.12 -15.09
N ASN A 94 -21.73 -0.12 -15.91
CA ASN A 94 -22.56 1.06 -16.16
C ASN A 94 -22.83 1.26 -17.66
N GLN A 95 -23.02 0.17 -18.41
CA GLN A 95 -23.15 0.13 -19.88
C GLN A 95 -24.17 1.11 -20.47
N SER A 96 -25.09 1.65 -19.66
CA SER A 96 -26.10 2.65 -20.04
C SER A 96 -25.61 4.12 -20.09
N ILE A 97 -24.35 4.44 -19.73
CA ILE A 97 -23.84 5.85 -19.62
C ILE A 97 -22.73 6.13 -20.66
N THR A 98 -22.86 5.61 -21.87
CA THR A 98 -21.88 5.84 -22.95
C THR A 98 -22.34 7.00 -23.84
N GLU A 99 -21.91 8.22 -23.52
CA GLU A 99 -21.72 9.30 -24.51
C GLU A 99 -20.98 10.48 -23.85
N THR A 100 -19.66 10.55 -24.01
CA THR A 100 -18.88 11.80 -24.19
C THR A 100 -17.39 11.47 -24.37
N ASN A 101 -16.84 11.88 -25.51
CA ASN A 101 -15.45 11.66 -25.97
C ASN A 101 -14.40 12.50 -25.20
N THR A 102 -14.46 12.51 -23.87
CA THR A 102 -13.38 13.08 -23.04
C THR A 102 -12.63 11.96 -22.32
N PRO A 103 -11.29 11.99 -22.24
CA PRO A 103 -10.53 11.06 -21.41
C PRO A 103 -10.93 11.28 -19.94
N LYS A 104 -11.89 10.49 -19.48
CA LYS A 104 -12.48 10.61 -18.14
C LYS A 104 -11.82 9.58 -17.23
N VAL A 105 -11.26 10.03 -16.11
CA VAL A 105 -10.92 9.11 -15.02
C VAL A 105 -12.23 8.79 -14.32
N ASN A 106 -12.74 7.58 -14.52
CA ASN A 106 -14.01 7.17 -13.91
C ASN A 106 -13.85 6.96 -12.39
N PRO A 107 -14.94 7.09 -11.61
CA PRO A 107 -14.98 6.59 -10.23
C PRO A 107 -14.59 5.10 -10.18
N LEU A 108 -14.27 4.61 -8.98
CA LEU A 108 -14.06 3.17 -8.81
C LEU A 108 -15.34 2.39 -9.19
N PRO A 109 -15.25 1.22 -9.85
CA PRO A 109 -16.40 0.34 -10.05
C PRO A 109 -17.09 0.06 -8.71
N LYS A 110 -18.43 -0.07 -8.75
CA LYS A 110 -19.20 -0.47 -7.58
C LYS A 110 -18.90 -1.91 -7.19
N ASN A 111 -18.32 -2.71 -8.09
CA ASN A 111 -17.99 -4.12 -7.88
C ASN A 111 -19.24 -4.93 -7.50
N ASN A 112 -20.36 -4.73 -8.21
CA ASN A 112 -21.68 -5.23 -7.80
C ASN A 112 -21.74 -6.77 -7.66
N ASN A 113 -20.94 -7.48 -8.44
CA ASN A 113 -20.82 -8.94 -8.41
C ASN A 113 -19.78 -9.46 -7.40
N GLY A 114 -19.05 -8.56 -6.72
CA GLY A 114 -18.00 -8.91 -5.76
C GLY A 114 -16.78 -9.61 -6.37
N LEU A 115 -16.62 -9.60 -7.70
CA LEU A 115 -15.58 -10.35 -8.40
C LEU A 115 -14.20 -9.69 -8.27
N ILE A 116 -14.14 -8.37 -8.13
CA ILE A 116 -12.88 -7.64 -7.99
C ILE A 116 -12.44 -7.71 -6.53
N ASP A 117 -11.27 -8.29 -6.29
CA ASP A 117 -10.72 -8.36 -4.94
C ASP A 117 -10.40 -6.96 -4.38
N HIS A 118 -10.53 -6.82 -3.06
CA HIS A 118 -10.31 -5.58 -2.35
C HIS A 118 -8.90 -5.02 -2.56
N GLU A 119 -7.88 -5.88 -2.61
CA GLU A 119 -6.50 -5.43 -2.77
C GLU A 119 -6.24 -4.85 -4.15
N LEU A 120 -6.87 -5.43 -5.19
CA LEU A 120 -6.81 -4.87 -6.54
C LEU A 120 -7.53 -3.51 -6.59
N LEU A 121 -8.68 -3.36 -5.93
CA LEU A 121 -9.38 -2.07 -5.84
C LEU A 121 -8.51 -0.98 -5.19
N VAL A 122 -7.83 -1.31 -4.08
CA VAL A 122 -6.91 -0.40 -3.39
C VAL A 122 -5.69 -0.07 -4.28
N LEU A 123 -5.09 -1.07 -4.93
CA LEU A 123 -3.96 -0.88 -5.85
C LEU A 123 -4.35 0.04 -7.02
N ILE A 124 -5.52 -0.17 -7.63
CA ILE A 124 -6.07 0.69 -8.68
C ILE A 124 -6.23 2.12 -8.17
N LEU A 125 -6.79 2.33 -6.96
CA LEU A 125 -6.96 3.67 -6.39
C LEU A 125 -5.62 4.39 -6.18
N ARG A 126 -4.62 3.70 -5.63
CA ARG A 126 -3.26 4.24 -5.41
C ARG A 126 -2.60 4.66 -6.71
N LEU A 127 -2.79 3.89 -7.78
CA LEU A 127 -2.17 4.14 -9.09
C LEU A 127 -2.93 5.17 -9.93
N LYS A 128 -4.26 5.11 -9.96
CA LYS A 128 -5.06 5.97 -10.86
C LYS A 128 -5.16 7.43 -10.39
N SER A 129 -4.98 7.67 -9.10
CA SER A 129 -5.22 8.97 -8.48
C SER A 129 -3.95 9.57 -7.92
N THR A 130 -3.79 10.88 -8.06
CA THR A 130 -2.81 11.64 -7.26
C THR A 130 -3.26 11.67 -5.79
N PRO A 131 -2.32 11.65 -4.82
CA PRO A 131 -2.65 11.70 -3.40
C PRO A 131 -3.19 13.09 -3.03
N ASN A 132 -4.51 13.28 -3.14
CA ASN A 132 -5.21 14.52 -2.83
C ASN A 132 -6.57 14.21 -2.17
N MET A 133 -7.32 15.25 -1.78
CA MET A 133 -8.60 15.06 -1.08
C MET A 133 -9.67 14.34 -1.92
N ASN A 134 -9.58 14.34 -3.25
CA ASN A 134 -10.49 13.55 -4.08
C ASN A 134 -10.24 12.05 -3.88
N LEU A 135 -8.98 11.64 -3.70
CA LEU A 135 -8.63 10.26 -3.38
C LEU A 135 -9.16 9.85 -1.98
N VAL A 136 -9.12 10.75 -0.99
CA VAL A 136 -9.75 10.51 0.33
C VAL A 136 -11.24 10.23 0.19
N ASN A 137 -11.94 10.96 -0.68
CA ASN A 137 -13.36 10.72 -0.96
C ASN A 137 -13.60 9.34 -1.58
N GLU A 138 -12.72 8.87 -2.47
CA GLU A 138 -12.82 7.52 -3.03
C GLU A 138 -12.56 6.44 -1.97
N PHE A 139 -11.58 6.64 -1.06
CA PHE A 139 -11.35 5.75 0.07
C PHE A 139 -12.52 5.70 1.05
N TYR A 140 -13.20 6.83 1.27
CA TYR A 140 -14.43 6.87 2.07
C TYR A 140 -15.55 6.05 1.41
N LYS A 141 -15.75 6.20 0.09
CA LYS A 141 -16.72 5.38 -0.66
C LYS A 141 -16.40 3.89 -0.58
N LEU A 142 -15.13 3.51 -0.71
CA LEU A 142 -14.70 2.12 -0.57
C LEU A 142 -14.95 1.59 0.85
N SER A 143 -14.66 2.38 1.88
CA SER A 143 -14.96 2.04 3.28
C SER A 143 -16.45 1.82 3.51
N TYR A 144 -17.29 2.67 2.92
CA TYR A 144 -18.74 2.53 2.99
C TYR A 144 -19.22 1.25 2.30
N GLN A 145 -18.73 0.95 1.09
CA GLN A 145 -19.04 -0.29 0.38
C GLN A 145 -18.63 -1.54 1.16
N LEU A 146 -17.47 -1.53 1.81
CA LEU A 146 -17.01 -2.63 2.66
C LEU A 146 -17.98 -2.88 3.82
N ARG A 147 -18.40 -1.82 4.51
CA ARG A 147 -19.34 -1.93 5.65
C ARG A 147 -20.71 -2.45 5.24
N LEU A 148 -21.20 -2.07 4.05
CA LEU A 148 -22.48 -2.56 3.55
C LEU A 148 -22.45 -4.05 3.19
N ARG A 149 -21.29 -4.56 2.77
CA ARG A 149 -21.14 -5.94 2.29
C ARG A 149 -20.65 -6.91 3.34
N SER A 150 -20.06 -6.41 4.43
CA SER A 150 -19.57 -7.25 5.52
C SER A 150 -20.72 -7.83 6.34
N SER A 151 -20.67 -9.13 6.59
CA SER A 151 -21.52 -9.79 7.57
C SER A 151 -20.95 -9.63 8.99
N SER A 152 -21.75 -9.94 10.02
CA SER A 152 -21.27 -9.96 11.41
C SER A 152 -20.16 -11.00 11.66
N ALA A 153 -20.11 -12.06 10.85
CA ALA A 153 -19.07 -13.09 10.91
C ALA A 153 -17.71 -12.58 10.39
N ASP A 154 -17.70 -11.56 9.53
CA ASP A 154 -16.48 -11.00 8.91
C ASP A 154 -15.94 -9.77 9.63
N ARG A 155 -16.37 -9.53 10.87
CA ARG A 155 -16.07 -8.28 11.58
C ARG A 155 -14.57 -8.02 11.73
N GLU A 156 -13.78 -9.05 11.98
CA GLU A 156 -12.33 -8.91 12.08
C GLU A 156 -11.71 -8.53 10.73
N THR A 157 -12.00 -9.29 9.67
CA THR A 157 -11.56 -9.00 8.30
C THR A 157 -11.97 -7.59 7.83
N LEU A 158 -13.20 -7.17 8.15
CA LEU A 158 -13.66 -5.81 7.87
C LEU A 158 -12.78 -4.76 8.54
N LEU A 159 -12.49 -4.95 9.83
CA LEU A 159 -11.68 -4.00 10.59
C LEU A 159 -10.25 -3.92 10.06
N TRP A 160 -9.65 -5.05 9.66
CA TRP A 160 -8.33 -5.06 9.02
C TRP A 160 -8.34 -4.22 7.73
N ARG A 161 -9.36 -4.39 6.88
CA ARG A 161 -9.52 -3.61 5.64
C ARG A 161 -9.76 -2.12 5.92
N LEU A 162 -10.53 -1.78 6.96
CA LEU A 162 -10.76 -0.38 7.34
C LEU A 162 -9.49 0.27 7.94
N SER A 163 -8.74 -0.46 8.77
CA SER A 163 -7.44 -0.03 9.28
C SER A 163 -6.46 0.24 8.14
N ARG A 164 -6.43 -0.63 7.12
CA ARG A 164 -5.65 -0.39 5.90
C ARG A 164 -6.05 0.90 5.20
N ILE A 165 -7.34 1.09 4.93
CA ILE A 165 -7.83 2.32 4.27
C ILE A 165 -7.48 3.57 5.09
N SER A 166 -7.45 3.47 6.43
CA SER A 166 -7.02 4.60 7.26
C SER A 166 -5.57 5.01 6.96
N PHE A 167 -4.67 4.07 6.70
CA PHE A 167 -3.29 4.37 6.31
C PHE A 167 -3.21 5.03 4.93
N ASP A 168 -4.03 4.60 3.98
CA ASP A 168 -4.15 5.27 2.70
C ASP A 168 -4.57 6.75 2.85
N VAL A 169 -5.49 7.06 3.77
CA VAL A 169 -5.85 8.45 4.09
C VAL A 169 -4.68 9.19 4.76
N VAL A 170 -3.94 8.53 5.67
CA VAL A 170 -2.74 9.10 6.29
C VAL A 170 -1.70 9.48 5.22
N VAL A 171 -1.45 8.62 4.24
CA VAL A 171 -0.53 8.91 3.13
C VAL A 171 -0.93 10.20 2.40
N VAL A 172 -2.21 10.36 2.07
CA VAL A 172 -2.69 11.59 1.42
C VAL A 172 -2.39 12.81 2.29
N LEU A 173 -2.71 12.76 3.59
CA LEU A 173 -2.49 13.89 4.50
C LEU A 173 -0.99 14.21 4.69
N VAL A 174 -0.14 13.18 4.77
CA VAL A 174 1.32 13.33 4.90
C VAL A 174 1.93 13.94 3.64
N VAL A 175 1.52 13.51 2.45
CA VAL A 175 2.02 14.06 1.18
C VAL A 175 1.59 15.52 1.01
N ASN A 176 0.37 15.87 1.42
CA ASN A 176 -0.13 17.25 1.36
C ASN A 176 0.29 18.11 2.58
N LYS A 177 1.14 17.58 3.48
CA LYS A 177 1.59 18.26 4.71
C LYS A 177 0.43 18.78 5.58
N ALA A 178 -0.72 18.12 5.54
CA ALA A 178 -1.92 18.47 6.29
C ALA A 178 -1.85 17.94 7.73
N TYR A 179 -0.78 18.28 8.46
CA TYR A 179 -0.45 17.67 9.76
C TYR A 179 -1.47 17.96 10.86
N SER A 180 -2.12 19.13 10.84
CA SER A 180 -3.20 19.44 11.79
C SER A 180 -4.39 18.48 11.61
N THR A 181 -4.85 18.29 10.38
CA THR A 181 -5.90 17.31 10.05
C THR A 181 -5.48 15.88 10.40
N LEU A 182 -4.21 15.54 10.14
CA LEU A 182 -3.67 14.22 10.45
C LEU A 182 -3.65 13.93 11.95
N VAL A 183 -3.19 14.87 12.78
CA VAL A 183 -3.19 14.73 14.24
C VAL A 183 -4.61 14.50 14.76
N ASN A 184 -5.60 15.24 14.24
CA ASN A 184 -7.01 15.06 14.61
C ASN A 184 -7.55 13.69 14.20
N LEU A 185 -7.30 13.26 12.95
CA LEU A 185 -7.70 11.94 12.46
C LEU A 185 -7.13 10.82 13.34
N LEU A 186 -5.83 10.85 13.59
CA LEU A 186 -5.14 9.82 14.39
C LEU A 186 -5.65 9.84 15.84
N GLY A 187 -5.89 11.01 16.42
CA GLY A 187 -6.49 11.15 17.74
C GLY A 187 -7.87 10.51 17.83
N SER A 188 -8.73 10.70 16.81
CA SER A 188 -10.04 10.05 16.72
C SER A 188 -9.93 8.53 16.60
N ILE A 189 -9.02 8.01 15.76
CA ILE A 189 -8.78 6.57 15.64
C ILE A 189 -8.32 5.98 16.98
N LEU A 190 -7.38 6.64 17.68
CA LEU A 190 -6.90 6.18 18.99
C LEU A 190 -8.02 6.16 20.03
N HIS A 191 -8.90 7.15 20.02
CA HIS A 191 -10.07 7.17 20.89
C HIS A 191 -10.99 5.98 20.63
N GLU A 192 -11.32 5.68 19.37
CA GLU A 192 -12.14 4.53 19.00
C GLU A 192 -11.48 3.19 19.36
N LEU A 193 -10.17 3.05 19.16
CA LEU A 193 -9.43 1.83 19.51
C LEU A 193 -9.43 1.58 21.02
N LYS A 194 -9.33 2.63 21.84
CA LYS A 194 -9.42 2.52 23.31
C LYS A 194 -10.78 2.00 23.78
N LEU A 195 -11.86 2.31 23.06
CA LEU A 195 -13.21 1.84 23.38
C LEU A 195 -13.43 0.38 22.95
N THR A 196 -12.66 -0.11 21.98
CA THR A 196 -12.94 -1.40 21.32
C THR A 196 -12.16 -2.60 21.90
N LYS A 197 -11.17 -2.38 22.79
CA LYS A 197 -10.25 -3.35 23.44
C LYS A 197 -10.53 -4.85 23.16
N LYS A 198 -10.00 -5.40 22.07
CA LYS A 198 -10.05 -6.84 21.75
C LYS A 198 -8.83 -7.28 20.93
N GLY A 199 -8.00 -8.19 21.43
CA GLY A 199 -7.01 -8.94 20.62
C GLY A 199 -5.72 -8.23 20.19
N ASP A 200 -4.73 -9.02 19.79
CA ASP A 200 -3.34 -8.59 19.52
C ASP A 200 -3.24 -7.62 18.33
N HIS A 201 -4.04 -7.83 17.29
CA HIS A 201 -4.08 -6.95 16.12
C HIS A 201 -4.41 -5.50 16.49
N TYR A 202 -5.36 -5.30 17.42
CA TYR A 202 -5.78 -3.96 17.83
C TYR A 202 -4.71 -3.28 18.67
N THR A 203 -4.03 -4.04 19.54
CA THR A 203 -2.89 -3.53 20.31
C THR A 203 -1.79 -3.08 19.36
N LYS A 204 -1.48 -3.88 18.33
CA LYS A 204 -0.49 -3.51 17.31
C LYS A 204 -0.91 -2.28 16.50
N HIS A 205 -2.16 -2.24 16.02
CA HIS A 205 -2.68 -1.09 15.29
C HIS A 205 -2.72 0.18 16.13
N ALA A 206 -3.13 0.11 17.40
CA ALA A 206 -3.09 1.23 18.32
C ALA A 206 -1.66 1.74 18.55
N SER A 207 -0.67 0.84 18.67
CA SER A 207 0.74 1.23 18.78
C SER A 207 1.23 1.94 17.51
N ASN A 208 0.95 1.40 16.33
CA ASN A 208 1.30 2.02 15.04
C ASN A 208 0.68 3.41 14.88
N VAL A 209 -0.62 3.55 15.16
CA VAL A 209 -1.35 4.83 15.12
C VAL A 209 -0.80 5.82 16.15
N THR A 210 -0.39 5.34 17.34
CA THR A 210 0.23 6.19 18.38
C THR A 210 1.56 6.75 17.88
N LEU A 211 2.41 5.93 17.27
CA LEU A 211 3.67 6.42 16.69
C LEU A 211 3.42 7.46 15.59
N LEU A 212 2.46 7.22 14.67
CA LEU A 212 2.09 8.22 13.66
C LEU A 212 1.60 9.52 14.28
N TRP A 213 0.83 9.44 15.37
CA TRP A 213 0.30 10.60 16.06
C TRP A 213 1.41 11.42 16.70
N ILE A 214 2.41 10.77 17.29
CA ILE A 214 3.62 11.39 17.81
C ILE A 214 4.39 12.08 16.67
N ILE A 215 4.68 11.39 15.57
CA ILE A 215 5.42 11.95 14.42
C ILE A 215 4.69 13.17 13.83
N ALA A 216 3.38 13.04 13.57
CA ALA A 216 2.56 14.13 13.03
C ALA A 216 2.49 15.32 14.00
N GLY A 217 2.40 15.06 15.30
CA GLY A 217 2.44 16.07 16.35
C GLY A 217 3.78 16.81 16.42
N CYS A 218 4.89 16.09 16.31
CA CYS A 218 6.23 16.67 16.24
C CYS A 218 6.42 17.54 14.99
N LEU A 219 5.93 17.10 13.83
CA LEU A 219 5.95 17.87 12.58
C LEU A 219 5.09 19.14 12.67
N LEU A 220 3.90 19.02 13.25
CA LEU A 220 3.01 20.17 13.48
C LEU A 220 3.67 21.18 14.43
N LYS A 221 4.26 20.71 15.55
CA LYS A 221 4.96 21.57 16.50
C LYS A 221 6.17 22.26 15.90
N LEU A 222 6.94 21.58 15.05
CA LEU A 222 8.10 22.17 14.38
C LEU A 222 7.70 23.40 13.53
N SER A 223 6.48 23.41 13.00
CA SER A 223 5.95 24.56 12.25
C SER A 223 5.56 25.76 13.13
N THR A 224 5.31 25.55 14.44
CA THR A 224 4.81 26.58 15.37
C THR A 224 5.82 27.02 16.42
N THR A 225 6.69 26.13 16.87
CA THR A 225 7.65 26.35 17.96
C THR A 225 9.03 26.63 17.37
N LYS A 226 9.61 27.80 17.66
CA LYS A 226 10.97 28.15 17.25
C LYS A 226 11.93 28.04 18.44
N GLY A 227 13.06 27.37 18.27
CA GLY A 227 14.20 27.43 19.20
C GLY A 227 14.45 26.17 20.02
N SER A 228 15.21 26.33 21.11
CA SER A 228 15.83 25.26 21.90
C SER A 228 14.87 24.43 22.77
N THR A 229 13.61 24.83 22.92
CA THR A 229 12.62 24.15 23.79
C THR A 229 11.82 23.05 23.09
N TYR A 230 12.00 22.87 21.78
CA TYR A 230 11.24 21.91 20.97
C TYR A 230 11.29 20.48 21.52
N LEU A 231 12.49 19.99 21.86
CA LEU A 231 12.69 18.62 22.36
C LEU A 231 12.07 18.43 23.75
N ASP A 232 12.22 19.40 24.65
CA ASP A 232 11.63 19.35 25.99
C ASP A 232 10.10 19.27 25.92
N GLU A 233 9.50 20.07 25.03
CA GLU A 233 8.05 20.07 24.82
C GLU A 233 7.54 18.78 24.18
N ILE A 234 8.32 18.13 23.33
CA ILE A 234 7.98 16.82 22.76
C ILE A 234 8.01 15.76 23.84
N THR A 235 9.11 15.69 24.61
CA THR A 235 9.27 14.71 25.68
C THR A 235 8.16 14.86 26.73
N LYS A 236 7.81 16.09 27.09
CA LYS A 236 6.71 16.36 28.03
C LYS A 236 5.34 15.88 27.53
N VAL A 237 5.06 16.04 26.24
CA VAL A 237 3.73 15.71 25.67
C VAL A 237 3.62 14.24 25.27
N TYR A 238 4.69 13.68 24.71
CA TYR A 238 4.68 12.37 24.04
C TYR A 238 5.47 11.28 24.76
N GLY A 239 6.27 11.60 25.78
CA GLY A 239 7.17 10.65 26.47
C GLY A 239 6.47 9.38 26.91
N THR A 240 5.43 9.51 27.74
CA THR A 240 4.67 8.34 28.26
C THR A 240 3.99 7.52 27.16
N TYR A 241 3.58 8.15 26.06
CA TYR A 241 2.99 7.46 24.92
C TYR A 241 4.05 6.71 24.10
N TYR A 242 5.24 7.29 23.96
CA TYR A 242 6.37 6.67 23.26
C TYR A 242 6.91 5.46 24.02
N ASP A 243 7.01 5.57 25.35
CA ASP A 243 7.44 4.48 26.22
C ASP A 243 6.48 3.28 26.15
N GLY A 244 5.18 3.53 25.96
CA GLY A 244 4.15 2.52 25.81
C GLY A 244 4.01 1.90 24.42
N LEU A 245 4.85 2.26 23.45
CA LEU A 245 4.84 1.64 22.13
C LEU A 245 5.37 0.20 22.20
N LEU A 246 4.80 -0.69 21.38
CA LEU A 246 5.31 -2.06 21.23
C LEU A 246 6.68 -2.04 20.55
N ASP A 247 7.53 -3.01 20.90
CA ASP A 247 8.86 -3.17 20.28
C ASP A 247 8.77 -3.34 18.77
N SER A 248 7.82 -4.15 18.28
CA SER A 248 7.60 -4.32 16.83
C SER A 248 7.27 -3.03 16.07
N THR A 249 6.71 -2.02 16.76
CA THR A 249 6.42 -0.70 16.18
C THR A 249 7.69 0.13 16.09
N LYS A 250 8.55 0.07 17.12
CA LYS A 250 9.85 0.74 17.15
C LYS A 250 10.83 0.09 16.17
N GLU A 251 10.86 -1.23 16.09
CA GLU A 251 11.65 -2.00 15.11
C GLU A 251 11.31 -1.61 13.67
N ALA A 252 10.02 -1.44 13.35
CA ALA A 252 9.60 -0.99 12.02
C ALA A 252 10.15 0.41 11.70
N LEU A 253 10.14 1.32 12.69
CA LEU A 253 10.73 2.65 12.54
C LEU A 253 12.24 2.57 12.32
N SER A 254 12.95 1.79 13.15
CA SER A 254 14.40 1.62 13.05
C SER A 254 14.81 1.04 11.70
N MET A 255 14.10 0.02 11.20
CA MET A 255 14.32 -0.54 9.85
C MET A 255 14.20 0.53 8.77
N VAL A 256 13.13 1.33 8.79
CA VAL A 256 12.94 2.36 7.76
C VAL A 256 14.04 3.41 7.83
N LEU A 257 14.45 3.81 9.04
CA LEU A 257 15.51 4.79 9.23
C LEU A 257 16.91 4.24 8.89
N SER A 258 17.12 2.92 8.86
CA SER A 258 18.38 2.32 8.38
C SER A 258 18.40 2.06 6.88
N GLU A 259 17.25 1.87 6.23
CA GLU A 259 17.19 1.50 4.80
C GLU A 259 16.73 2.63 3.87
N VAL A 260 15.88 3.55 4.35
CA VAL A 260 15.25 4.56 3.51
C VAL A 260 15.97 5.90 3.63
N ALA A 261 16.68 6.24 2.57
CA ALA A 261 17.24 7.57 2.37
C ALA A 261 16.12 8.64 2.32
N PRO A 262 16.24 9.76 3.06
CA PRO A 262 15.21 10.81 3.10
C PRO A 262 14.90 11.42 1.73
N LEU A 263 15.91 11.49 0.86
CA LEU A 263 15.86 11.92 -0.54
C LEU A 263 16.32 10.77 -1.46
N ILE A 264 15.80 10.74 -2.69
CA ILE A 264 16.13 9.69 -3.67
C ILE A 264 17.59 9.80 -4.16
N GLN A 265 18.16 11.02 -4.14
CA GLN A 265 19.51 11.30 -4.62
C GLN A 265 20.40 11.78 -3.48
N ASN A 266 21.55 11.13 -3.29
CA ASN A 266 22.69 11.58 -2.48
C ASN A 266 22.45 11.76 -0.97
N SER A 267 21.37 11.24 -0.38
CA SER A 267 21.22 11.17 1.08
C SER A 267 21.47 9.75 1.60
N LYS A 268 22.15 9.62 2.72
CA LYS A 268 22.27 8.36 3.46
C LYS A 268 21.04 8.16 4.36
N PRO A 269 20.67 6.92 4.70
CA PRO A 269 19.71 6.64 5.75
C PRO A 269 20.10 7.32 7.07
N PRO A 270 19.13 7.79 7.88
CA PRO A 270 19.41 8.49 9.15
C PRO A 270 20.10 7.64 10.22
N LEU A 271 19.90 6.33 10.21
CA LEU A 271 20.52 5.39 11.15
C LEU A 271 21.61 4.58 10.46
N GLU A 272 22.68 4.30 11.20
CA GLU A 272 23.67 3.29 10.83
C GLU A 272 23.09 1.88 11.03
N ASP A 273 23.61 0.90 10.28
CA ASP A 273 23.20 -0.49 10.41
C ASP A 273 23.35 -0.93 11.89
N HIS A 274 22.29 -1.55 12.42
CA HIS A 274 22.21 -2.13 13.78
C HIS A 274 21.87 -1.19 14.95
N GLN A 275 21.44 0.05 14.72
CA GLN A 275 20.81 0.85 15.78
C GLN A 275 19.31 0.53 15.89
N TYR A 276 18.94 -0.31 16.87
CA TYR A 276 17.56 -0.79 17.02
C TYR A 276 16.69 0.08 17.93
N ASP A 277 17.30 0.82 18.86
CA ASP A 277 16.58 1.63 19.84
C ASP A 277 16.70 3.12 19.51
N VAL A 278 15.60 3.68 19.00
CA VAL A 278 15.47 5.12 18.72
C VAL A 278 14.74 5.73 19.90
N SER A 279 15.37 6.65 20.62
CA SER A 279 14.69 7.39 21.69
C SER A 279 13.73 8.43 21.13
N LEU A 280 12.75 8.88 21.93
CA LEU A 280 11.85 9.97 21.53
C LEU A 280 12.62 11.27 21.20
N GLU A 281 13.71 11.54 21.92
CA GLU A 281 14.55 12.70 21.67
C GLU A 281 15.29 12.57 20.34
N GLN A 282 15.83 11.39 20.02
CA GLN A 282 16.45 11.11 18.72
C GLN A 282 15.42 11.24 17.59
N LEU A 283 14.21 10.71 17.77
CA LEU A 283 13.10 10.88 16.83
C LEU A 283 12.79 12.35 16.60
N GLY A 284 12.70 13.15 17.67
CA GLY A 284 12.50 14.59 17.61
C GLY A 284 13.61 15.30 16.81
N ARG A 285 14.87 14.94 17.03
CA ARG A 285 16.02 15.47 16.28
C ARG A 285 15.95 15.09 14.79
N PHE A 286 15.66 13.84 14.46
CA PHE A 286 15.49 13.43 13.05
C PHE A 286 14.37 14.20 12.34
N ILE A 287 13.30 14.55 13.04
CA ILE A 287 12.23 15.40 12.49
C ILE A 287 12.72 16.84 12.33
N GLN A 288 13.39 17.39 13.33
CA GLN A 288 13.93 18.76 13.32
C GLN A 288 14.96 18.96 12.19
N ASP A 289 15.80 17.97 11.95
CA ASP A 289 16.86 17.99 10.94
C ASP A 289 16.33 17.66 9.52
N GLY A 290 15.04 17.31 9.39
CA GLY A 290 14.42 16.98 8.12
C GLY A 290 14.75 15.58 7.58
N SER A 291 15.32 14.72 8.42
CA SER A 291 15.64 13.32 8.11
C SER A 291 14.40 12.42 8.03
N ILE A 292 13.31 12.77 8.73
CA ILE A 292 12.00 12.12 8.55
C ILE A 292 11.17 12.89 7.55
N THR A 293 10.99 12.32 6.37
CA THR A 293 10.22 12.91 5.27
C THR A 293 8.91 12.15 5.04
N SER A 294 8.06 12.66 4.14
CA SER A 294 6.87 11.94 3.69
C SER A 294 7.21 10.54 3.16
N ARG A 295 8.38 10.35 2.54
CA ARG A 295 8.89 9.07 2.07
C ARG A 295 9.16 8.09 3.22
N THR A 296 9.83 8.55 4.28
CA THR A 296 10.06 7.75 5.49
C THR A 296 8.73 7.27 6.08
N ILE A 297 7.77 8.18 6.24
CA ILE A 297 6.46 7.86 6.81
C ILE A 297 5.68 6.90 5.90
N CYS A 298 5.68 7.11 4.57
CA CYS A 298 5.00 6.21 3.62
C CYS A 298 5.64 4.81 3.59
N SER A 299 6.96 4.72 3.76
CA SER A 299 7.67 3.43 3.83
C SER A 299 7.34 2.67 5.11
N LEU A 300 7.23 3.37 6.24
CA LEU A 300 6.77 2.81 7.52
C LEU A 300 5.33 2.28 7.41
N LEU A 301 4.43 3.07 6.82
CA LEU A 301 3.07 2.63 6.52
C LEU A 301 3.07 1.42 5.58
N GLY A 302 4.00 1.37 4.62
CA GLY A 302 4.16 0.25 3.69
C GLY A 302 4.49 -1.05 4.40
N ILE A 303 5.44 -1.03 5.34
CA ILE A 303 5.75 -2.19 6.19
C ILE A 303 4.51 -2.66 6.93
N TRP A 304 3.79 -1.75 7.60
CA TRP A 304 2.61 -2.13 8.37
C TRP A 304 1.45 -2.64 7.48
N ASP A 305 1.23 -2.04 6.32
CA ASP A 305 0.24 -2.52 5.34
C ASP A 305 0.58 -3.95 4.89
N LEU A 306 1.85 -4.25 4.67
CA LEU A 306 2.30 -5.61 4.31
C LEU A 306 2.14 -6.61 5.46
N GLN A 307 2.41 -6.19 6.69
CA GLN A 307 2.17 -7.02 7.88
C GLN A 307 0.69 -7.35 8.06
N TYR A 308 -0.20 -6.39 7.76
CA TYR A 308 -1.65 -6.59 7.86
C TYR A 308 -2.23 -7.39 6.70
N CYS A 309 -1.78 -7.16 5.46
CA CYS A 309 -2.42 -7.76 4.29
C CYS A 309 -1.79 -9.09 3.87
N TYR A 310 -0.46 -9.19 3.97
CA TYR A 310 0.29 -10.27 3.31
C TYR A 310 1.05 -11.16 4.31
N ARG A 311 0.68 -11.10 5.59
CA ARG A 311 1.28 -11.90 6.68
C ARG A 311 2.81 -11.79 6.72
N PHE A 312 3.32 -10.59 6.50
CA PHE A 312 4.74 -10.32 6.73
C PHE A 312 5.01 -10.16 8.23
N GLN A 313 6.23 -10.54 8.62
CA GLN A 313 6.75 -10.37 9.97
C GLN A 313 8.09 -9.63 9.90
N LEU A 314 8.39 -8.83 10.91
CA LEU A 314 9.74 -8.31 11.12
C LEU A 314 10.53 -9.36 11.89
N LYS A 315 11.66 -9.79 11.33
CA LYS A 315 12.62 -10.69 11.96
C LYS A 315 14.02 -10.19 11.67
N ASP A 316 14.81 -9.96 12.71
CA ASP A 316 16.21 -9.50 12.58
C ASP A 316 16.37 -8.25 11.71
N ALA A 317 15.49 -7.26 11.88
CA ALA A 317 15.38 -6.08 11.01
C ALA A 317 15.24 -6.40 9.52
N LYS A 318 14.57 -7.50 9.18
CA LYS A 318 14.15 -7.83 7.81
C LYS A 318 12.68 -8.13 7.75
N LEU A 319 12.04 -7.67 6.67
CA LEU A 319 10.64 -7.93 6.42
C LEU A 319 10.54 -9.27 5.70
N VAL A 320 10.00 -10.29 6.37
CA VAL A 320 9.93 -11.66 5.88
C VAL A 320 8.48 -12.07 5.70
N ALA A 321 8.13 -12.59 4.52
CA ALA A 321 6.81 -13.16 4.28
C ALA A 321 6.69 -14.53 4.96
N ASP A 322 5.53 -14.84 5.52
CA ASP A 322 5.24 -16.18 6.02
C ASP A 322 5.43 -17.27 4.94
N GLU A 323 5.80 -18.47 5.37
CA GLU A 323 5.96 -19.63 4.48
C GLU A 323 4.63 -19.96 3.77
N ILE A 324 4.72 -20.35 2.50
CA ILE A 324 3.54 -20.75 1.70
C ILE A 324 3.06 -22.10 2.24
N LYS A 325 2.09 -22.08 3.16
CA LYS A 325 1.40 -23.27 3.66
C LYS A 325 -0.01 -23.32 3.06
N GLY A 326 -0.26 -24.27 2.15
CA GLY A 326 -1.58 -24.51 1.54
C GLY A 326 -1.53 -25.02 0.09
N GLY A 327 -2.45 -25.93 -0.26
CA GLY A 327 -2.47 -26.72 -1.49
C GLY A 327 -2.37 -25.91 -2.80
N MET A 328 -1.37 -26.28 -3.60
CA MET A 328 -0.94 -25.69 -4.87
C MET A 328 -1.86 -26.04 -6.06
N ASN A 329 -3.18 -26.03 -5.90
CA ASN A 329 -4.05 -26.53 -6.98
C ASN A 329 -4.37 -25.47 -8.06
N ASN A 330 -3.99 -24.20 -7.86
CA ASN A 330 -4.20 -23.14 -8.85
C ASN A 330 -2.90 -22.35 -9.10
N SER A 331 -2.35 -22.50 -10.31
CA SER A 331 -1.08 -21.88 -10.74
C SER A 331 -1.12 -20.35 -10.69
N ILE A 332 -2.27 -19.68 -10.89
CA ILE A 332 -2.33 -18.22 -10.78
C ILE A 332 -2.20 -17.73 -9.32
N ASN A 333 -2.81 -18.42 -8.36
CA ASN A 333 -2.72 -18.07 -6.94
C ASN A 333 -1.28 -18.24 -6.42
N LEU A 334 -0.55 -19.24 -6.97
CA LEU A 334 0.86 -19.44 -6.65
C LEU A 334 1.72 -18.29 -7.19
N ALA A 335 1.50 -17.88 -8.44
CA ALA A 335 2.21 -16.77 -9.05
C ALA A 335 1.96 -15.46 -8.29
N GLU A 336 0.70 -15.20 -7.92
CA GLU A 336 0.30 -14.04 -7.12
C GLU A 336 1.07 -13.99 -5.79
N ARG A 337 1.05 -15.09 -5.01
CA ARG A 337 1.79 -15.17 -3.74
C ARG A 337 3.29 -14.99 -3.90
N LYS A 338 3.88 -15.54 -4.96
CA LYS A 338 5.33 -15.39 -5.21
C LYS A 338 5.70 -13.94 -5.50
N VAL A 339 4.89 -13.24 -6.30
CA VAL A 339 5.07 -11.81 -6.57
C VAL A 339 4.83 -10.99 -5.31
N GLU A 340 3.83 -11.33 -4.50
CA GLU A 340 3.59 -10.66 -3.21
C GLU A 340 4.79 -10.75 -2.27
N LYS A 341 5.51 -11.88 -2.24
CA LYS A 341 6.74 -11.99 -1.43
C LYS A 341 7.81 -10.96 -1.79
N MET A 342 7.85 -10.48 -3.03
CA MET A 342 8.82 -9.48 -3.48
C MET A 342 8.60 -8.12 -2.82
N TRP A 343 7.45 -7.88 -2.19
CA TRP A 343 7.19 -6.68 -1.39
C TRP A 343 8.17 -6.49 -0.24
N SER A 344 8.80 -7.55 0.29
CA SER A 344 9.85 -7.42 1.33
C SER A 344 10.96 -6.46 0.94
N SER A 345 11.33 -6.46 -0.35
CA SER A 345 12.40 -5.61 -0.91
C SER A 345 11.86 -4.34 -1.58
N ASN A 346 10.55 -4.14 -1.57
CA ASN A 346 9.86 -3.07 -2.31
C ASN A 346 8.80 -2.35 -1.47
N TYR A 347 8.86 -2.44 -0.13
CA TYR A 347 7.82 -1.89 0.76
C TYR A 347 7.64 -0.37 0.63
N SER A 348 8.69 0.37 0.24
CA SER A 348 8.62 1.81 -0.05
C SER A 348 7.71 2.15 -1.24
N ARG A 349 7.39 1.18 -2.10
CA ARG A 349 6.57 1.36 -3.31
C ARG A 349 5.10 1.02 -3.12
N VAL A 350 4.70 0.56 -1.94
CA VAL A 350 3.33 0.07 -1.63
C VAL A 350 2.23 1.08 -1.97
N TYR A 351 2.54 2.37 -1.89
CA TYR A 351 1.61 3.47 -2.18
C TYR A 351 1.72 4.07 -3.59
N GLY A 352 2.58 3.52 -4.46
CA GLY A 352 2.70 3.98 -5.85
C GLY A 352 3.15 5.44 -6.01
N LEU A 353 4.03 5.89 -5.10
CA LEU A 353 4.59 7.24 -5.10
C LEU A 353 6.01 7.31 -5.72
N GLU A 354 6.71 6.18 -5.78
CA GLU A 354 8.11 6.05 -6.24
C GLU A 354 8.26 5.09 -7.41
#